data_AF-A0A2V7C405-F1
#
_entry.id   AF-A0A2V7C405-F1
#
_cell.length_a   1.000
_cell.length_b   1.000
_cell.length_c   1.000
_cell.angle_alpha   90.00
_cell.angle_beta   90.00
_cell.angle_gamma   90.00
#
_symmetry.space_group_name_H-M   'P 1'
#
loop_
_entity.id
_entity.type
_entity.pdbx_description
1 polymer ?
#
loop_
_entity_poly.entity_id
_entity_poly.type
_entity_poly.pdbx_seq_one_letter_code
_entity_poly.pdbx_strand_id
1 'polypeptide(L)'
;MVHGADGRGEGAADIENVARALTEAVPLLVERLSAARPGRLYRDAIKLLERPLLGHVLAMTGGNQLRAARLLGLNRNTLRKRCRELRLALPRGPRHAPGGRTAAPLA
;
A
#
# COMPACT_ATOMS: atom_id res chain seq x y z
N MET A 1 5.34 12.76 -39.57
CA MET A 1 5.34 11.43 -38.94
C MET A 1 6.30 11.48 -37.76
N VAL A 2 5.81 11.88 -36.58
CA VAL A 2 6.65 12.24 -35.43
C VAL A 2 6.70 11.14 -34.38
N HIS A 3 7.92 10.65 -34.15
CA HIS A 3 8.53 10.29 -32.86
C HIS A 3 7.76 9.32 -31.97
N GLY A 4 8.00 8.02 -32.19
CA GLY A 4 7.94 7.02 -31.13
C GLY A 4 9.18 7.17 -30.24
N ALA A 5 9.06 7.94 -29.16
CA ALA A 5 10.09 8.03 -28.12
C ALA A 5 9.82 6.99 -27.03
N ASP A 6 10.61 5.92 -27.10
CA ASP A 6 11.24 5.10 -26.06
C ASP A 6 10.89 5.29 -24.55
N GLY A 7 9.61 5.29 -24.17
CA GLY A 7 9.17 5.30 -22.76
C GLY A 7 9.60 4.09 -21.90
N ARG A 8 10.29 3.10 -22.48
CA ARG A 8 10.89 2.00 -21.71
C ARG A 8 12.20 2.40 -21.02
N GLY A 9 12.93 3.36 -21.57
CA GLY A 9 14.19 3.84 -20.97
C GLY A 9 13.97 4.68 -19.70
N GLU A 10 12.96 5.57 -19.71
CA GLU A 10 12.66 6.45 -18.57
C GLU A 10 12.17 5.68 -17.34
N GLY A 11 11.23 4.75 -17.50
CA GLY A 11 10.72 3.97 -16.37
C GLY A 11 11.78 3.07 -15.73
N ALA A 12 12.73 2.56 -16.52
CA ALA A 12 13.85 1.79 -16.00
C ALA A 12 14.82 2.69 -15.21
N ALA A 13 15.13 3.88 -15.73
CA ALA A 13 15.97 4.86 -15.06
C ALA A 13 15.34 5.36 -13.74
N ASP A 14 14.01 5.56 -13.71
CA ASP A 14 13.29 5.95 -12.50
C ASP A 14 13.40 4.88 -11.40
N ILE A 15 13.22 3.61 -11.76
CA ILE A 15 13.37 2.49 -10.82
C ILE A 15 14.81 2.41 -10.30
N GLU A 16 15.80 2.60 -11.18
CA GLU A 16 17.21 2.61 -10.78
C GLU A 16 17.53 3.76 -9.81
N ASN A 17 16.99 4.95 -10.07
CA ASN A 17 17.13 6.11 -9.18
C ASN A 17 16.50 5.84 -7.81
N VAL A 18 15.32 5.22 -7.76
CA VAL A 18 14.69 4.80 -6.50
C VAL A 18 15.53 3.75 -5.78
N ALA A 19 16.07 2.77 -6.51
CA ALA A 19 16.93 1.73 -5.92
C ALA A 19 18.21 2.33 -5.32
N ARG A 20 18.83 3.31 -5.99
CA ARG A 20 19.99 4.05 -5.50
C ARG A 20 19.65 4.83 -4.23
N ALA A 21 18.56 5.59 -4.24
CA ALA A 21 18.10 6.34 -3.07
C ALA A 21 17.82 5.43 -1.86
N LEU A 22 17.20 4.26 -2.08
CA LEU A 22 17.01 3.27 -1.03
C LEU A 22 18.34 2.72 -0.50
N THR A 23 19.29 2.42 -1.39
CA THR A 23 20.62 1.91 -1.02
C THR A 23 21.38 2.90 -0.15
N GLU A 24 21.31 4.19 -0.47
CA GLU A 24 21.95 5.27 0.30
C GLU A 24 21.24 5.51 1.64
N ALA A 25 19.91 5.36 1.71
CA ALA A 25 19.13 5.62 2.92
C ALA A 25 19.17 4.47 3.95
N VAL A 26 19.37 3.22 3.52
CA VAL A 26 19.32 2.04 4.39
C VAL A 26 20.32 2.07 5.55
N PRO A 27 21.61 2.44 5.37
CA PRO A 27 22.57 2.52 6.48
C PRO A 27 22.09 3.45 7.61
N LEU A 28 21.65 4.66 7.26
CA LEU A 28 21.11 5.63 8.22
C LEU A 28 19.89 5.04 8.96
N LEU A 29 18.99 4.38 8.23
CA LEU A 29 17.81 3.75 8.82
C LEU A 29 18.21 2.66 9.82
N VAL A 30 19.22 1.85 9.49
CA VAL A 30 19.72 0.78 10.38
C VAL A 30 20.32 1.36 11.66
N GLU A 31 21.16 2.38 11.56
CA GLU A 31 21.74 3.07 12.73
C GLU A 31 20.64 3.63 13.65
N ARG A 32 19.66 4.33 13.09
CA ARG A 32 18.58 4.95 13.87
C ARG A 32 17.68 3.92 14.55
N LEU A 33 17.27 2.88 13.84
CA LEU A 33 16.37 1.87 14.38
C LEU A 33 17.05 0.93 15.39
N SER A 34 18.32 0.58 15.14
CA SER A 34 19.10 -0.26 16.06
C SER A 34 19.36 0.45 17.39
N ALA A 35 19.65 1.76 17.36
CA ALA A 35 19.83 2.56 18.56
C ALA A 35 18.52 2.76 19.35
N ALA A 36 17.39 2.93 18.66
CA ALA A 36 16.11 3.21 19.32
C ALA A 36 15.49 1.99 20.00
N ARG A 37 15.53 0.81 19.36
CA ARG A 37 14.86 -0.41 19.83
C ARG A 37 15.62 -1.69 19.44
N PRO A 38 16.60 -2.13 20.26
CA PRO A 38 17.35 -3.34 19.98
C PRO A 38 16.41 -4.55 19.85
N GLY A 39 16.73 -5.45 18.91
CA GLY A 39 15.93 -6.66 18.61
C GLY A 39 14.67 -6.43 17.78
N ARG A 40 14.33 -5.19 17.40
CA ARG A 40 13.15 -4.90 16.56
C ARG A 40 13.47 -4.30 15.19
N LEU A 41 14.75 -4.12 14.87
CA LEU A 41 15.25 -3.51 13.64
C LEU A 41 14.52 -4.00 12.39
N TYR A 42 14.57 -5.32 12.12
CA TYR A 42 13.96 -5.89 10.92
C TYR A 42 12.45 -5.62 10.85
N ARG A 43 11.74 -5.83 11.97
CA ARG A 43 10.30 -5.62 12.02
C ARG A 43 9.92 -4.17 11.76
N ASP A 44 10.64 -3.22 12.35
CA ASP A 44 10.32 -1.80 12.22
C ASP A 44 10.74 -1.24 10.86
N ALA A 45 11.85 -1.72 10.29
CA ALA A 45 12.26 -1.41 8.91
C ALA A 45 11.22 -1.90 7.89
N ILE A 46 10.78 -3.16 8.01
CA ILE A 46 9.74 -3.71 7.13
C ILE A 46 8.42 -2.94 7.25
N LYS A 47 8.02 -2.56 8.46
CA LYS A 47 6.81 -1.72 8.62
C LYS A 47 6.95 -0.36 7.94
N LEU A 48 8.14 0.26 8.01
CA LEU A 48 8.39 1.55 7.37
C LEU A 48 8.23 1.47 5.86
N LEU A 49 8.68 0.36 5.24
CA LEU A 49 8.54 0.13 3.80
C LEU A 49 7.12 -0.29 3.40
N GLU A 50 6.51 -1.23 4.15
CA GLU A 50 5.18 -1.76 3.81
C GLU A 50 4.09 -0.71 3.94
N ARG A 51 4.19 0.22 4.90
CA ARG A 51 3.14 1.21 5.14
C ARG A 51 2.86 2.12 3.92
N PRO A 52 3.85 2.78 3.29
CA PRO A 52 3.63 3.57 2.08
C PRO A 52 3.25 2.69 0.88
N LEU A 53 3.89 1.52 0.70
CA LEU A 53 3.60 0.61 -0.41
C LEU A 53 2.12 0.16 -0.41
N LEU A 54 1.67 -0.38 0.72
CA LEU A 54 0.30 -0.87 0.86
C LEU A 54 -0.71 0.28 0.84
N GLY A 55 -0.38 1.41 1.46
CA GLY A 55 -1.22 2.60 1.45
C GLY A 55 -1.46 3.14 0.04
N HIS A 56 -0.41 3.23 -0.77
CA HIS A 56 -0.51 3.72 -2.15
C HIS A 56 -1.36 2.79 -3.02
N VAL A 57 -1.13 1.48 -2.96
CA VAL A 57 -1.93 0.52 -3.75
C VAL A 57 -3.40 0.48 -3.31
N LEU A 58 -3.67 0.61 -2.01
CA LEU A 58 -5.05 0.72 -1.52
C LEU A 58 -5.73 1.98 -2.05
N ALA A 59 -5.03 3.11 -2.09
CA ALA A 59 -5.56 4.35 -2.67
C ALA A 59 -5.85 4.20 -4.17
N MET A 60 -4.91 3.64 -4.94
CA MET A 60 -5.07 3.38 -6.39
C MET A 60 -6.29 2.50 -6.70
N THR A 61 -6.64 1.60 -5.78
CA THR A 61 -7.78 0.68 -5.94
C THR A 61 -9.06 1.15 -5.24
N GLY A 62 -9.10 2.39 -4.75
CA GLY A 62 -10.25 2.95 -4.05
C GLY A 62 -10.63 2.19 -2.77
N GLY A 63 -9.65 1.58 -2.09
CA GLY A 63 -9.86 0.75 -0.91
C GLY A 63 -10.32 -0.68 -1.21
N ASN A 64 -10.42 -1.08 -2.48
CA ASN A 64 -10.76 -2.45 -2.85
C ASN A 64 -9.60 -3.41 -2.55
N GLN A 65 -9.65 -4.01 -1.36
CA GLN A 65 -8.62 -4.94 -0.89
C GLN A 65 -8.38 -6.14 -1.82
N LEU A 66 -9.40 -6.63 -2.54
CA LEU A 66 -9.21 -7.76 -3.44
C LEU A 66 -8.38 -7.35 -4.65
N ARG A 67 -8.69 -6.19 -5.24
CA ARG A 67 -7.91 -5.62 -6.35
C ARG A 67 -6.49 -5.25 -5.90
N ALA A 68 -6.35 -4.61 -4.74
CA ALA A 68 -5.06 -4.29 -4.15
C ALA A 68 -4.20 -5.54 -3.94
N ALA A 69 -4.77 -6.60 -3.36
CA ALA A 69 -4.07 -7.85 -3.10
C ALA A 69 -3.59 -8.51 -4.40
N ARG A 70 -4.41 -8.48 -5.46
CA ARG A 70 -4.01 -8.97 -6.80
C ARG A 70 -2.86 -8.15 -7.39
N LEU A 71 -2.92 -6.82 -7.32
CA LEU A 71 -1.85 -5.95 -7.82
C LEU A 71 -0.53 -6.16 -7.07
N LEU A 72 -0.60 -6.37 -5.75
CA LEU A 72 0.56 -6.65 -4.90
C LEU A 72 1.09 -8.08 -5.04
N GLY A 73 0.37 -8.99 -5.70
CA GLY A 73 0.73 -10.42 -5.72
C GLY A 73 0.60 -11.11 -4.36
N LEU A 74 -0.26 -10.60 -3.47
CA LEU A 74 -0.44 -11.09 -2.11
C LEU A 74 -1.79 -11.80 -1.94
N ASN A 75 -1.85 -12.72 -0.99
CA ASN A 75 -3.13 -13.21 -0.51
C ASN A 75 -3.90 -12.07 0.20
N ARG A 76 -5.19 -11.90 -0.11
CA ARG A 76 -6.08 -10.89 0.52
C ARG A 76 -6.08 -10.99 2.05
N ASN A 77 -6.01 -12.19 2.61
CA ASN A 77 -5.92 -12.39 4.06
C ASN A 77 -4.62 -11.80 4.63
N THR A 78 -3.50 -11.98 3.93
CA THR A 78 -2.21 -11.38 4.30
C THR A 78 -2.28 -9.86 4.21
N LEU A 79 -2.82 -9.31 3.12
CA LEU A 79 -3.03 -7.87 2.99
C LEU A 79 -3.88 -7.32 4.14
N ARG A 80 -5.02 -7.96 4.45
CA ARG A 80 -5.90 -7.56 5.57
C ARG A 80 -5.16 -7.59 6.91
N LYS A 81 -4.37 -8.64 7.18
CA LYS A 81 -3.56 -8.76 8.40
C LYS A 81 -2.55 -7.61 8.49
N ARG A 82 -1.78 -7.37 7.43
CA ARG A 82 -0.79 -6.30 7.35
C ARG A 82 -1.41 -4.91 7.52
N CYS A 83 -2.56 -4.64 6.88
CA CYS A 83 -3.27 -3.37 7.05
C CYS A 83 -3.66 -3.09 8.50
N ARG A 84 -4.13 -4.12 9.23
CA ARG A 84 -4.47 -4.00 10.65
C ARG A 84 -3.23 -3.74 11.50
N GLU A 85 -2.16 -4.48 11.26
CA GLU A 85 -0.89 -4.33 12.00
C GLU A 85 -0.23 -2.95 11.79
N LEU A 86 -0.35 -2.40 10.57
CA LEU A 86 0.17 -1.09 10.19
C LEU A 86 -0.80 0.06 10.49
N ARG A 87 -2.00 -0.25 11.00
CA ARG A 87 -3.09 0.70 11.28
C ARG A 87 -3.41 1.59 10.06
N LEU A 88 -3.41 1.00 8.87
CA LEU A 88 -3.80 1.69 7.65
C LEU A 88 -5.32 1.93 7.68
N ALA A 89 -5.73 3.19 7.47
CA ALA A 89 -7.13 3.55 7.31
C ALA A 89 -7.63 2.94 5.99
N LEU A 90 -8.29 1.81 6.09
CA LEU A 90 -9.00 1.23 4.95
C LEU A 90 -10.21 2.14 4.67
N PRO A 91 -10.38 2.65 3.45
CA PRO A 91 -11.64 3.27 3.05
C PRO A 91 -12.76 2.29 3.40
N ARG A 92 -13.64 2.69 4.31
CA ARG A 92 -14.78 1.86 4.68
C ARG A 92 -15.61 1.71 3.41
N GLY A 93 -15.77 0.47 2.93
CA GLY A 93 -16.68 0.18 1.83
C GLY A 93 -18.07 0.73 2.13
N PRO A 94 -18.90 0.99 1.10
CA PRO A 94 -20.21 1.60 1.29
C PRO A 94 -20.98 0.79 2.33
N ARG A 95 -21.30 1.42 3.46
CA ARG A 95 -22.21 0.85 4.44
C ARG A 95 -23.54 0.72 3.71
N HIS A 96 -23.93 -0.50 3.33
CA HIS A 96 -25.30 -0.78 2.96
C HIS A 96 -26.14 -0.40 4.18
N ALA A 97 -26.78 0.77 4.12
CA ALA A 97 -27.79 1.14 5.10
C ALA A 97 -28.88 0.07 5.04
N PRO A 98 -29.39 -0.43 6.17
CA PRO A 98 -30.49 -1.38 6.13
C PRO A 98 -31.68 -0.65 5.50
N GLY A 99 -31.96 -0.97 4.24
CA GLY A 99 -33.05 -0.39 3.46
C GLY A 99 -34.36 -0.62 4.18
N GLY A 100 -35.06 0.48 4.47
CA GLY A 100 -36.36 0.48 5.11
C GLY A 100 -37.33 -0.39 4.33
N ARG A 101 -38.00 -1.29 5.07
CA ARG A 101 -39.18 -1.99 4.59
C ARG A 101 -40.18 -0.95 4.12
N THR A 102 -40.48 -0.97 2.82
CA THR A 102 -41.57 -0.26 2.17
C THR A 102 -42.89 -0.64 2.87
N ALA A 103 -43.45 0.29 3.65
CA ALA A 103 -44.86 0.25 4.00
C ALA A 103 -45.64 0.85 2.83
N ALA A 104 -46.42 0.02 2.15
CA ALA A 104 -47.37 0.43 1.13
C ALA A 104 -48.51 1.24 1.77
N PRO A 105 -49.07 2.26 1.09
CA PRO A 105 -50.29 2.90 1.54
C PRO A 105 -51.49 1.99 1.18
N LEU A 106 -52.32 1.71 2.18
CA LEU A 106 -53.68 1.21 1.99
C LEU A 106 -54.50 2.34 1.37
N ALA A 107 -55.09 2.09 0.20
CA ALA A 107 -56.18 2.85 -0.41
C ALA A 107 -57.24 1.85 -0.87
#